data_AF-R4Z4H9-F1
#
_entry.id   AF-R4Z4H9-F1
#
_cell.length_a   1.000
_cell.length_b   1.000
_cell.length_c   1.000
_cell.angle_alpha   90.00
_cell.angle_beta   90.00
_cell.angle_gamma   90.00
#
_symmetry.space_group_name_H-M   'P 1'
#
loop_
_entity.id
_entity.type
_entity.pdbx_description
1 polymer ?
#
loop_
_entity_poly.entity_id
_entity_poly.type
_entity_poly.pdbx_seq_one_letter_code
_entity_poly.pdbx_strand_id
1 'polypeptide(L)'
;MLRASATRTDRPLNLAAVTDPTQDSQLEWGRELLVFTDAALARDRAAMRSAREALKLVAGPEAVVRAAGCVGNFQIMNRLMDTLGVPVSRAGLALAEELGLDLPDHLMPVPGTT
;
A
#
# COMPACT_ATOMS: atom_id res chain seq x y z
N MET A 1 -5.52 -8.86 -0.37
CA MET A 1 -4.39 -9.79 -0.63
C MET A 1 -3.39 -9.88 0.53
N LEU A 2 -2.90 -8.76 1.07
CA LEU A 2 -1.92 -8.77 2.16
C LEU A 2 -2.40 -9.52 3.41
N ARG A 3 -3.60 -9.20 3.94
CA ARG A 3 -4.20 -9.89 5.11
C ARG A 3 -4.29 -11.39 4.91
N ALA A 4 -4.89 -11.84 3.80
CA ALA A 4 -5.00 -13.26 3.47
C ALA A 4 -3.62 -13.95 3.39
N SER A 5 -2.61 -13.26 2.86
CA SER A 5 -1.24 -13.80 2.85
C SER A 5 -0.67 -13.93 4.26
N ALA A 6 -0.80 -12.89 5.10
CA ALA A 6 -0.29 -12.88 6.47
C ALA A 6 -0.93 -14.00 7.31
N THR A 7 -2.26 -14.15 7.25
CA THR A 7 -2.98 -15.25 7.93
C THR A 7 -2.49 -16.61 7.47
N ARG A 8 -2.33 -16.82 6.16
CA ARG A 8 -1.89 -18.11 5.60
C ARG A 8 -0.45 -18.45 6.00
N THR A 9 0.41 -17.45 6.19
CA THR A 9 1.82 -17.65 6.57
C THR A 9 2.08 -17.48 8.07
N ASP A 10 1.02 -17.34 8.88
CA ASP A 10 1.09 -17.07 10.31
C ASP A 10 2.04 -15.91 10.66
N ARG A 11 1.93 -14.81 9.91
CA ARG A 11 2.75 -13.61 10.12
C ARG A 11 1.96 -12.53 10.85
N PRO A 12 2.56 -11.87 11.86
CA PRO A 12 1.95 -10.71 12.49
C PRO A 12 1.82 -9.58 11.46
N LEU A 13 0.72 -8.84 11.55
CA LEU A 13 0.38 -7.76 10.63
C LEU A 13 -0.47 -6.72 11.37
N ASN A 14 0.03 -5.50 11.40
CA ASN A 14 -0.72 -4.33 11.82
C ASN A 14 -0.94 -3.41 10.61
N LEU A 15 -2.18 -3.31 10.14
CA LEU A 15 -2.53 -2.50 8.98
C LEU A 15 -2.64 -1.01 9.28
N ALA A 16 -2.79 -0.62 10.56
CA ALA A 16 -2.82 0.79 10.95
C ALA A 16 -1.54 1.53 10.54
N ALA A 17 -0.41 0.82 10.44
CA ALA A 17 0.86 1.37 9.96
C ALA A 17 0.82 1.91 8.52
N VAL A 18 -0.19 1.55 7.72
CA VAL A 18 -0.37 2.09 6.36
C VAL A 18 -0.84 3.54 6.38
N THR A 19 -1.64 3.93 7.37
CA THR A 19 -2.20 5.30 7.48
C THR A 19 -1.57 6.11 8.61
N ASP A 20 -0.94 5.45 9.59
CA ASP A 20 -0.22 6.07 10.70
C ASP A 20 1.25 5.61 10.73
N PRO A 21 2.21 6.44 10.28
CA PRO A 21 3.63 6.08 10.23
C PRO A 21 4.29 5.91 11.61
N THR A 22 3.57 6.20 12.71
CA THR A 22 4.04 5.97 14.07
C THR A 22 3.79 4.54 14.56
N GLN A 23 2.93 3.78 13.88
CA GLN A 23 2.64 2.38 14.22
C GLN A 23 3.68 1.43 13.61
N ASP A 24 4.03 0.38 14.36
CA ASP A 24 4.79 -0.75 13.81
C ASP A 24 3.85 -1.64 12.99
N SER A 25 4.21 -1.92 11.73
CA SER A 25 3.44 -2.81 10.86
C SER A 25 3.60 -4.29 11.22
N GLN A 26 4.56 -4.61 12.10
CA GLN A 26 4.93 -5.96 12.54
C GLN A 26 5.51 -6.85 11.43
N LEU A 27 5.66 -6.31 10.22
CA LEU A 27 6.29 -6.98 9.11
C LEU A 27 7.80 -6.70 9.10
N GLU A 28 8.55 -7.70 8.66
CA GLU A 28 9.98 -7.56 8.39
C GLU A 28 10.22 -6.42 7.39
N TRP A 29 11.12 -5.49 7.75
CA TRP A 29 11.42 -4.27 6.99
C TRP A 29 10.21 -3.36 6.73
N GLY A 30 9.15 -3.51 7.52
CA GLY A 30 7.88 -2.85 7.28
C GLY A 30 7.99 -1.33 7.21
N ARG A 31 8.77 -0.72 8.11
CA ARG A 31 9.02 0.72 8.10
C ARG A 31 9.71 1.18 6.81
N GLU A 32 10.80 0.53 6.43
CA GLU A 32 11.58 0.91 5.25
C GLU A 32 10.79 0.68 3.96
N LEU A 33 9.96 -0.36 3.90
CA LEU A 33 9.06 -0.62 2.79
C LEU A 33 7.98 0.45 2.65
N LEU A 34 7.38 0.89 3.75
CA LEU A 34 6.39 1.98 3.75
C LEU A 34 7.03 3.30 3.32
N VAL A 35 8.15 3.69 3.93
CA VAL A 35 8.88 4.92 3.57
C VAL A 35 9.34 4.93 2.11
N PHE A 36 9.83 3.80 1.60
CA PHE A 36 10.18 3.67 0.18
C PHE A 36 8.96 3.80 -0.74
N THR A 37 7.83 3.22 -0.35
CA THR A 37 6.57 3.32 -1.08
C THR A 37 6.10 4.77 -1.11
N ASP A 38 5.99 5.44 0.03
CA ASP A 38 5.52 6.83 0.13
C ASP A 38 6.38 7.78 -0.71
N ALA A 39 7.71 7.64 -0.62
CA ALA A 39 8.63 8.44 -1.41
C ALA A 39 8.47 8.22 -2.93
N ALA A 40 8.19 6.98 -3.34
CA ALA A 40 7.92 6.65 -4.74
C ALA A 40 6.56 7.22 -5.22
N LEU A 41 5.53 7.23 -4.37
CA LEU A 41 4.21 7.77 -4.69
C LEU A 41 4.22 9.30 -4.75
N ALA A 42 4.92 9.95 -3.81
CA ALA A 42 5.11 11.40 -3.77
C ALA A 42 5.93 11.95 -4.95
N ARG A 43 6.61 11.08 -5.70
CA ARG A 43 7.52 11.42 -6.81
C ARG A 43 8.67 12.35 -6.40
N ASP A 44 9.03 12.35 -5.11
CA ASP A 44 10.19 13.08 -4.60
C ASP A 44 11.46 12.26 -4.89
N ARG A 45 12.28 12.76 -5.82
CA ARG A 45 13.51 12.08 -6.24
C ARG A 45 14.57 12.02 -5.14
N ALA A 46 14.61 13.00 -4.24
CA ALA A 46 15.57 13.02 -3.14
C ALA A 46 15.14 12.03 -2.06
N ALA A 47 13.88 12.10 -1.61
CA ALA A 47 13.33 11.16 -0.64
C ALA A 47 13.39 9.72 -1.15
N MET A 48 13.06 9.48 -2.43
CA MET A 48 13.11 8.13 -3.01
C MET A 48 14.54 7.56 -3.03
N ARG A 49 15.55 8.40 -3.25
CA ARG A 49 16.96 7.95 -3.22
C ARG A 49 17.35 7.54 -1.81
N SER A 50 17.05 8.36 -0.81
CA SER A 50 17.37 8.07 0.59
C SER A 50 16.63 6.83 1.08
N ALA A 51 15.34 6.71 0.79
CA ALA A 51 14.53 5.55 1.17
C ALA A 51 15.00 4.25 0.49
N ARG A 52 15.45 4.34 -0.77
CA ARG A 52 16.03 3.20 -1.50
C ARG A 52 17.30 2.68 -0.83
N GLU A 53 18.21 3.57 -0.44
CA GLU A 53 19.45 3.15 0.23
C GLU A 53 19.17 2.61 1.63
N ALA A 54 18.22 3.18 2.36
CA ALA A 54 17.79 2.66 3.66
C ALA A 54 17.22 1.24 3.54
N LEU A 55 16.29 1.00 2.61
CA LEU A 55 15.73 -0.33 2.37
C LEU A 55 16.79 -1.32 1.89
N LYS A 56 17.69 -0.89 1.00
CA LYS A 56 18.80 -1.72 0.51
C LYS A 56 19.73 -2.16 1.65
N LEU A 57 19.99 -1.29 2.62
CA LEU A 57 20.86 -1.58 3.74
C LEU A 57 20.31 -2.72 4.61
N VAL A 58 19.00 -2.76 4.84
CA VAL A 58 18.37 -3.73 5.75
C VAL A 58 17.88 -5.00 5.04
N ALA A 59 17.44 -4.89 3.79
CA ALA A 59 16.77 -5.96 3.04
C ALA A 59 17.55 -6.44 1.80
N GLY A 60 18.63 -5.74 1.43
CA GLY A 60 19.43 -6.04 0.26
C GLY A 60 18.87 -5.51 -1.06
N PRO A 61 19.67 -5.53 -2.14
CA PRO A 61 19.30 -4.95 -3.44
C PRO A 61 18.14 -5.69 -4.12
N GLU A 62 18.01 -7.00 -3.95
CA GLU A 62 16.92 -7.78 -4.55
C GLU A 62 15.55 -7.39 -3.96
N ALA A 63 15.48 -7.16 -2.65
CA ALA A 63 14.26 -6.72 -2.00
C ALA A 63 13.78 -5.36 -2.52
N VAL A 64 14.71 -4.43 -2.77
CA VAL A 64 14.40 -3.13 -3.37
C VAL A 64 13.78 -3.27 -4.76
N VAL A 65 14.32 -4.16 -5.60
CA VAL A 65 13.78 -4.41 -6.94
C VAL A 65 12.36 -4.97 -6.84
N ARG A 66 12.12 -5.94 -5.94
CA ARG A 66 10.78 -6.50 -5.71
C ARG A 66 9.80 -5.44 -5.19
N ALA A 67 10.21 -4.62 -4.24
CA ALA A 67 9.40 -3.53 -3.72
C ALA A 67 9.04 -2.52 -4.82
N ALA A 68 10.01 -2.11 -5.64
CA ALA A 68 9.77 -1.21 -6.77
C ALA A 68 8.81 -1.82 -7.80
N GLY A 69 8.95 -3.12 -8.10
CA GLY A 69 8.01 -3.84 -8.97
C GLY A 69 6.59 -3.86 -8.42
N CYS A 70 6.44 -4.11 -7.11
CA CYS A 70 5.16 -4.07 -6.42
C CYS A 70 4.50 -2.69 -6.53
N VAL A 71 5.23 -1.62 -6.18
CA VAL A 71 4.75 -0.23 -6.29
C VAL A 71 4.33 0.09 -7.72
N GLY A 72 5.16 -0.26 -8.71
CA GLY A 72 4.86 -0.05 -10.12
C GLY A 72 3.58 -0.76 -10.57
N ASN A 73 3.42 -2.03 -10.21
CA ASN A 73 2.25 -2.83 -10.57
C ASN A 73 0.95 -2.24 -10.00
N PHE A 74 0.92 -1.91 -8.70
CA PHE A 74 -0.28 -1.34 -8.09
C PHE A 74 -0.59 0.06 -8.62
N GLN A 75 0.43 0.87 -8.93
CA GLN A 75 0.21 2.20 -9.51
C GLN A 75 -0.31 2.18 -10.94
N ILE A 76 -0.08 1.12 -11.71
CA ILE A 76 -0.75 0.92 -13.00
C ILE A 76 -2.24 0.67 -12.77
N MET A 77 -2.57 -0.23 -11.84
CA MET A 77 -3.96 -0.57 -11.53
C MET A 77 -4.75 0.62 -10.98
N ASN A 78 -4.15 1.41 -10.08
CA ASN A 78 -4.78 2.62 -9.56
C ASN A 78 -5.16 3.58 -10.70
N ARG A 79 -4.20 3.88 -11.60
CA ARG A 79 -4.47 4.76 -12.74
C ARG A 79 -5.55 4.22 -13.67
N LEU A 80 -5.58 2.92 -13.90
CA LEU A 80 -6.62 2.28 -14.71
C LEU A 80 -8.00 2.45 -14.08
N MET A 81 -8.13 2.15 -12.78
CA MET A 81 -9.39 2.28 -12.04
C MET A 81 -9.85 3.74 -11.97
N ASP A 82 -8.94 4.67 -11.70
CA ASP A 82 -9.23 6.11 -11.67
C ASP A 82 -9.73 6.60 -13.04
N THR A 83 -9.08 6.17 -14.13
CA THR A 83 -9.45 6.58 -15.50
C THR A 83 -10.82 6.04 -15.91
N LEU A 84 -11.16 4.83 -15.48
CA LEU A 84 -12.42 4.18 -15.80
C LEU A 84 -13.56 4.56 -14.84
N GLY A 85 -13.26 5.32 -13.77
CA GLY A 85 -14.24 5.66 -12.73
C GLY A 85 -14.79 4.42 -12.02
N VAL A 86 -13.95 3.40 -11.82
CA VAL A 86 -14.39 2.15 -11.19
C VAL A 86 -14.67 2.40 -9.70
N PRO A 87 -15.88 2.11 -9.19
CA PRO A 87 -16.19 2.29 -7.78
C PRO A 87 -15.42 1.30 -6.91
N VAL A 88 -15.24 1.65 -5.64
CA VAL A 88 -14.61 0.79 -4.64
C VAL A 88 -15.53 -0.39 -4.35
N SER A 89 -14.98 -1.60 -4.45
CA SER A 89 -15.71 -2.82 -4.09
C SER A 89 -16.16 -2.82 -2.62
N ARG A 90 -17.19 -3.58 -2.26
CA ARG A 90 -17.63 -3.74 -0.86
C ARG A 90 -16.51 -4.16 0.08
N ALA A 91 -15.63 -5.06 -0.37
CA ALA A 91 -14.47 -5.47 0.41
C ALA A 91 -13.45 -4.33 0.61
N GLY A 92 -13.34 -3.42 -0.36
CA GLY A 92 -12.55 -2.21 -0.26
C GLY A 92 -13.15 -1.19 0.71
N LEU A 93 -14.47 -1.04 0.75
CA LEU A 93 -15.16 -0.17 1.71
C LEU A 93 -14.89 -0.60 3.17
N ALA A 94 -15.02 -1.90 3.45
CA ALA A 94 -14.73 -2.43 4.79
C ALA A 94 -13.27 -2.19 5.21
N LEU A 95 -12.33 -2.25 4.27
CA LEU A 95 -10.93 -1.93 4.53
C LEU A 95 -10.71 -0.42 4.75
N ALA A 96 -11.40 0.44 3.98
CA ALA A 96 -11.32 1.88 4.16
C ALA A 96 -11.83 2.30 5.56
N GLU A 97 -12.94 1.71 6.01
CA GLU A 97 -13.49 1.92 7.35
C GLU A 97 -12.48 1.51 8.44
N GLU A 98 -11.88 0.32 8.33
CA GLU A 98 -10.86 -0.16 9.27
C GLU A 98 -9.64 0.76 9.34
N LEU A 99 -9.24 1.34 8.20
CA LEU A 99 -8.12 2.27 8.10
C LEU A 99 -8.49 3.72 8.45
N GLY A 100 -9.77 4.00 8.74
CA GLY A 100 -10.26 5.34 9.04
C GLY A 100 -10.20 6.30 7.84
N LEU A 101 -10.33 5.78 6.62
CA LEU A 101 -10.29 6.56 5.39
C LEU A 101 -11.68 7.06 5.01
N ASP A 102 -11.76 8.36 4.70
CA ASP A 102 -12.96 8.96 4.12
C ASP A 102 -12.92 8.85 2.59
N LEU A 103 -13.95 8.26 2.00
CA LEU A 103 -14.02 7.97 0.56
C LEU A 103 -14.95 8.97 -0.14
N PRO A 104 -14.53 9.56 -1.26
CA PRO A 104 -15.40 10.41 -2.07
C PRO A 104 -16.66 9.70 -2.58
N ASP A 105 -17.78 10.42 -2.66
CA ASP A 105 -19.08 9.90 -3.13
C ASP A 105 -19.00 9.19 -4.49
N HIS A 106 -18.20 9.70 -5.42
CA HIS A 106 -18.06 9.14 -6.77
C HIS A 106 -17.33 7.79 -6.80
N LEU A 107 -16.68 7.40 -5.70
CA LEU A 107 -16.08 6.08 -5.53
C LEU A 107 -17.00 5.08 -4.83
N MET A 108 -18.18 5.52 -4.37
CA MET A 108 -19.13 4.64 -3.71
C MET A 108 -19.87 3.78 -4.76
N PRO A 109 -20.03 2.47 -4.50
CA PRO A 109 -20.80 1.61 -5.40
C PRO A 109 -22.25 2.06 -5.49
N VAL A 110 -22.80 2.03 -6.70
CA VAL A 110 -24.21 2.38 -6.94
C VAL A 110 -25.09 1.30 -6.29
N PRO A 111 -26.15 1.68 -5.55
CA PRO A 111 -27.08 0.71 -4.97
C PRO A 111 -27.67 -0.22 -6.05
N GLY A 112 -27.52 -1.53 -5.87
CA GLY A 112 -28.12 -2.55 -6.75
C GLY A 112 -27.23 -3.09 -7.88
N THR A 113 -26.01 -2.57 -8.05
CA THR A 113 -24.99 -3.20 -8.90
C THR A 113 -24.08 -4.07 -8.04
N THR A 114 -23.87 -5.32 -8.45
CA THR A 114 -23.14 -6.38 -7.72
C THR A 114 -21.68 -6.03 -7.48
#